data_AF-A0A5P2G6Q0-F1
#
_entry.id   AF-A0A5P2G6Q0-F1
#
_cell.length_a   1.000
_cell.length_b   1.000
_cell.length_c   1.000
_cell.angle_alpha   90.00
_cell.angle_beta   90.00
_cell.angle_gamma   90.00
#
_symmetry.space_group_name_H-M   'P 1'
#
loop_
_entity.id
_entity.type
_entity.pdbx_description
1 polymer ?
#
loop_
_entity_poly.entity_id
_entity_poly.type
_entity_poly.pdbx_seq_one_letter_code
_entity_poly.pdbx_strand_id
1 'polypeptide(L)'
;MSIAYGPNFVLITARECCELKAEDIAEKLEIPLSDYEDIESGAKQITSDLAQKLGQIFNITPELFMYRMAETINYNTGQGSHSGPIYTYNNHSIWGIDKTQIEKIIKGNSPGKQ
;
A
#
# COMPACT_ATOMS: atom_id res chain seq x y z
N MET A 1 -9.32 13.33 -12.54
CA MET A 1 -10.08 12.19 -12.00
C MET A 1 -9.28 11.68 -10.81
N SER A 2 -9.73 11.95 -9.57
CA SER A 2 -9.01 11.49 -8.38
C SER A 2 -9.32 10.00 -8.22
N ILE A 3 -8.35 9.14 -8.58
CA ILE A 3 -8.47 7.71 -8.28
C ILE A 3 -8.30 7.64 -6.77
N ALA A 4 -9.40 7.42 -6.05
CA ALA A 4 -9.35 7.11 -4.63
C ALA A 4 -8.61 5.78 -4.52
N TYR A 5 -7.30 5.84 -4.35
CA TYR A 5 -6.49 4.66 -4.23
C TYR A 5 -6.88 3.94 -2.94
N GLY A 6 -7.37 2.69 -3.10
CA GLY A 6 -7.81 1.83 -2.01
C GLY A 6 -6.72 1.58 -0.97
N PRO A 7 -7.07 0.95 0.16
CA PRO A 7 -6.16 0.73 1.29
C PRO A 7 -4.80 0.15 0.90
N ASN A 8 -4.76 -0.78 -0.06
CA ASN A 8 -3.54 -1.45 -0.52
C ASN A 8 -3.09 -1.02 -1.93
N PHE A 9 -3.14 0.29 -2.18
CA PHE A 9 -2.69 0.96 -3.41
C PHE A 9 -1.34 0.47 -3.98
N VAL A 10 -0.35 0.26 -3.12
CA VAL A 10 1.01 -0.13 -3.54
C VAL A 10 0.99 -1.53 -4.15
N LEU A 11 0.24 -2.46 -3.55
CA LEU A 11 0.06 -3.81 -4.07
C LEU A 11 -0.64 -3.81 -5.42
N ILE A 12 -1.75 -3.08 -5.53
CA ILE A 12 -2.53 -2.97 -6.77
C ILE A 12 -1.65 -2.40 -7.89
N THR A 13 -0.94 -1.30 -7.60
CA THR A 13 -0.04 -0.67 -8.58
C THR A 13 1.07 -1.62 -8.98
N ALA A 14 1.67 -2.34 -8.03
CA ALA A 14 2.77 -3.25 -8.33
C ALA A 14 2.34 -4.42 -9.21
N ARG A 15 1.19 -5.01 -8.91
CA ARG A 15 0.57 -6.05 -9.73
C ARG A 15 0.30 -5.55 -11.16
N GLU A 16 -0.32 -4.39 -11.30
CA GLU A 16 -0.61 -3.78 -12.61
C GLU A 16 0.67 -3.48 -13.40
N CYS A 17 1.74 -3.00 -12.74
CA CYS A 17 3.02 -2.71 -13.37
C CYS A 17 3.71 -3.94 -13.94
N CYS A 18 3.63 -5.06 -13.21
CA CYS A 18 4.23 -6.32 -13.60
C CYS A 18 3.31 -7.19 -14.45
N GLU A 19 2.11 -6.71 -14.79
CA GLU A 19 1.08 -7.43 -15.55
C GLU A 19 0.74 -8.80 -14.95
N LEU A 20 0.86 -8.92 -13.62
CA LEU A 20 0.56 -10.15 -12.87
C LEU A 20 -0.94 -10.25 -12.58
N LYS A 21 -1.46 -11.47 -12.59
CA LYS A 21 -2.81 -11.75 -12.12
C LYS A 21 -2.82 -11.98 -10.61
N ALA A 22 -4.01 -11.89 -10.02
CA ALA A 22 -4.20 -12.15 -8.59
C ALA A 22 -3.77 -13.58 -8.22
N GLU A 23 -4.07 -14.54 -9.10
CA GLU A 23 -3.71 -15.95 -8.98
C GLU A 23 -2.20 -16.16 -8.95
N ASP A 24 -1.45 -15.43 -9.79
CA ASP A 24 0.02 -15.55 -9.86
C ASP A 24 0.68 -15.11 -8.54
N ILE A 25 0.12 -14.07 -7.89
CA ILE A 25 0.65 -13.57 -6.63
C ILE A 25 0.21 -14.46 -5.47
N ALA A 26 -1.05 -14.92 -5.46
CA ALA A 26 -1.54 -15.86 -4.46
C ALA A 26 -0.71 -17.16 -4.45
N GLU A 27 -0.36 -17.68 -5.63
CA GLU A 27 0.52 -18.83 -5.78
C GLU A 27 1.92 -18.55 -5.22
N LYS A 28 2.55 -17.43 -5.59
CA LYS A 28 3.88 -17.02 -5.08
C LYS A 28 3.91 -16.80 -3.57
N LEU A 29 2.79 -16.40 -2.99
CA LEU A 29 2.64 -16.19 -1.55
C LEU A 29 2.24 -17.47 -0.79
N GLU A 30 1.93 -18.55 -1.52
CA GLU A 30 1.42 -19.81 -0.97
C GLU A 30 0.14 -19.62 -0.14
N ILE A 31 -0.77 -18.75 -0.60
CA ILE A 31 -2.07 -18.47 0.05
C ILE A 31 -3.24 -18.74 -0.91
N PRO A 32 -4.46 -18.98 -0.39
CA PRO A 32 -5.66 -19.02 -1.21
C PRO A 32 -5.88 -17.71 -1.97
N LEU A 33 -6.45 -17.78 -3.17
CA LEU A 33 -6.81 -16.59 -3.96
C LEU A 33 -7.73 -15.64 -3.17
N SER A 34 -8.70 -16.19 -2.43
CA SER A 34 -9.60 -15.40 -1.59
C SER A 34 -8.88 -14.59 -0.52
N ASP A 35 -7.83 -15.17 0.08
CA ASP A 35 -7.00 -14.47 1.07
C ASP A 35 -6.24 -13.31 0.43
N TYR A 36 -5.75 -13.50 -0.79
CA TYR A 36 -5.11 -12.45 -1.56
C TYR A 36 -6.09 -11.34 -1.95
N GLU A 37 -7.31 -11.68 -2.37
CA GLU A 37 -8.36 -10.70 -2.68
C GLU A 37 -8.80 -9.89 -1.44
N ASP A 38 -8.87 -10.53 -0.28
CA ASP A 38 -9.10 -9.87 1.01
C ASP A 38 -7.97 -8.89 1.36
N ILE A 39 -6.72 -9.26 1.03
CA ILE A 39 -5.58 -8.36 1.15
C ILE A 39 -5.72 -7.22 0.13
N GLU A 40 -5.93 -7.47 -1.16
CA GLU A 40 -5.98 -6.42 -2.20
C GLU A 40 -7.11 -5.40 -1.94
N SER A 41 -8.27 -5.87 -1.48
CA SER A 41 -9.40 -5.03 -1.09
C SER A 41 -9.20 -4.28 0.23
N GLY A 42 -8.26 -4.73 1.06
CA GLY A 42 -7.97 -4.20 2.40
C GLY A 42 -8.89 -4.70 3.50
N ALA A 43 -9.70 -5.73 3.25
CA ALA A 43 -10.39 -6.48 4.30
C ALA A 43 -9.41 -7.16 5.27
N LYS A 44 -8.23 -7.56 4.77
CA LYS A 44 -7.13 -8.10 5.55
C LYS A 44 -5.91 -7.17 5.50
N GLN A 45 -5.32 -6.90 6.65
CA GLN A 45 -4.15 -6.04 6.76
C GLN A 45 -2.88 -6.72 6.25
N ILE A 46 -2.00 -5.94 5.63
CA ILE A 46 -0.65 -6.41 5.26
C ILE A 46 0.21 -6.45 6.53
N THR A 47 0.61 -7.64 6.94
CA THR A 47 1.56 -7.82 8.05
C THR A 47 2.99 -7.58 7.58
N SER A 48 3.93 -7.35 8.50
CA SER A 48 5.34 -7.16 8.16
C SER A 48 5.94 -8.37 7.42
N ASP A 49 5.58 -9.60 7.80
CA ASP A 49 6.03 -10.82 7.09
C ASP A 49 5.54 -10.84 5.64
N LEU A 50 4.26 -10.52 5.44
CA LEU A 50 3.67 -10.44 4.11
C LEU A 50 4.32 -9.33 3.28
N ALA A 51 4.58 -8.16 3.87
CA ALA A 51 5.27 -7.06 3.20
C ALA A 51 6.68 -7.46 2.73
N GLN A 52 7.41 -8.27 3.50
CA GLN A 52 8.72 -8.80 3.11
C GLN A 52 8.60 -9.70 1.88
N LYS A 53 7.65 -10.63 1.87
CA LYS A 53 7.40 -11.52 0.72
C LYS A 53 6.99 -10.74 -0.53
N LEU A 54 6.09 -9.78 -0.39
CA LEU A 54 5.68 -8.88 -1.47
C LEU A 54 6.86 -8.07 -2.00
N GLY A 55 7.72 -7.55 -1.12
CA GLY A 55 8.93 -6.84 -1.51
C GLY A 55 9.88 -7.70 -2.35
N GLN A 56 10.00 -8.99 -2.02
CA GLN A 56 10.78 -9.95 -2.83
C GLN A 56 10.14 -10.23 -4.20
N ILE A 57 8.81 -10.42 -4.25
CA ILE A 57 8.08 -10.69 -5.50
C ILE A 57 8.21 -9.53 -6.49
N PHE A 58 8.07 -8.29 -5.99
CA PHE A 58 8.07 -7.09 -6.82
C PHE A 58 9.44 -6.40 -6.92
N ASN A 59 10.44 -6.94 -6.23
CA ASN A 59 11.77 -6.33 -6.09
C ASN A 59 11.71 -4.86 -5.61
N ILE A 60 10.91 -4.59 -4.59
CA ILE A 60 10.75 -3.26 -3.97
C ILE A 60 10.87 -3.34 -2.45
N THR A 61 11.19 -2.20 -1.84
CA THR A 61 11.33 -2.04 -0.40
C THR A 61 10.01 -2.37 0.34
N PRO A 62 9.99 -3.36 1.25
CA PRO A 62 8.77 -3.83 1.96
C PRO A 62 7.98 -2.73 2.67
N GLU A 63 8.67 -1.72 3.18
CA GLU A 63 8.13 -0.57 3.90
C GLU A 63 7.11 0.22 3.06
N LEU A 64 7.20 0.14 1.73
CA LEU A 64 6.25 0.76 0.81
C LEU A 64 4.83 0.21 1.03
N PHE A 65 4.68 -1.08 1.32
CA PHE A 65 3.37 -1.69 1.58
C PHE A 65 2.77 -1.28 2.93
N MET A 66 3.58 -0.76 3.85
CA MET A 66 3.15 -0.35 5.19
C MET A 66 2.96 1.18 5.31
N TYR A 67 3.31 1.94 4.28
CA TYR A 67 3.38 3.42 4.34
C TYR A 67 2.04 4.11 4.67
N ARG A 68 0.89 3.50 4.33
CA ARG A 68 -0.44 4.02 4.70
C ARG A 68 -0.97 3.56 6.05
N MET A 69 -0.30 2.60 6.70
CA MET A 69 -0.73 2.08 8.01
C MET A 69 -0.24 2.93 9.18
N ALA A 70 0.49 4.03 8.93
CA ALA A 70 0.78 5.02 9.97
C ALA A 70 -0.51 5.78 10.32
N GLU A 71 -1.29 5.24 11.25
CA GLU A 71 -2.42 5.95 11.84
C GLU A 71 -1.95 7.28 12.44
N THR A 72 -2.49 8.39 11.94
CA THR A 72 -2.30 9.69 12.57
C THR A 72 -3.14 9.74 13.84
N ILE A 73 -2.59 9.33 14.98
CA ILE A 73 -3.25 9.55 16.28
C ILE A 73 -3.15 11.04 16.61
N ASN A 74 -4.28 11.74 16.56
CA ASN A 74 -4.35 13.15 16.93
C ASN A 74 -4.51 13.31 18.46
N TYR A 75 -3.41 13.51 19.18
CA TYR A 75 -3.43 13.78 20.62
C TYR A 75 -3.75 15.25 20.90
N ASN A 76 -5.03 15.58 21.07
CA ASN A 76 -5.47 16.87 21.61
C ASN A 76 -5.44 16.86 23.15
N THR A 77 -4.26 16.72 23.77
CA THR A 77 -4.10 16.74 25.23
C THR A 77 -3.44 18.04 25.68
N GLY A 78 -4.24 19.00 26.17
CA GLY A 78 -3.78 20.25 26.76
C GLY A 78 -4.93 21.12 27.27
N GLN A 79 -4.69 21.91 28.33
CA GLN A 79 -5.70 22.80 28.91
C GLN A 79 -6.09 23.89 27.88
N GLY A 80 -7.34 23.87 27.41
CA GLY A 80 -7.82 24.70 26.29
C GLY A 80 -8.07 23.94 24.97
N SER A 81 -7.84 22.62 24.94
CA SER A 81 -8.20 21.79 23.78
C SER A 81 -9.72 21.69 23.63
N HIS A 82 -10.26 22.25 22.55
CA HIS A 82 -11.64 22.08 22.13
C HIS A 82 -11.67 21.09 20.96
N SER A 83 -12.24 19.91 21.17
CA SER A 83 -12.58 19.01 20.05
C SER A 83 -13.89 19.47 19.43
N GLY A 84 -13.81 20.20 18.31
CA GLY A 84 -14.96 20.44 17.44
C GLY A 84 -15.28 19.18 16.62
N PRO A 85 -16.52 19.02 16.12
CA PRO A 85 -16.82 17.97 15.14
C PRO A 85 -15.91 18.14 13.92
N ILE A 86 -15.04 17.15 13.72
CA ILE A 86 -14.16 17.07 12.57
C ILE A 86 -15.02 16.51 11.42
N TYR A 87 -15.58 17.40 10.61
CA TYR A 87 -16.39 17.03 9.44
C TYR A 87 -15.57 16.59 8.23
N THR A 88 -14.24 16.62 8.34
CA THR A 88 -13.32 16.29 7.25
C THR A 88 -12.17 15.46 7.78
N TYR A 89 -11.82 14.38 7.08
CA TYR A 89 -10.63 13.60 7.41
C TYR A 89 -9.40 14.52 7.41
N ASN A 90 -8.51 14.38 8.39
CA ASN A 90 -7.16 14.96 8.33
C ASN A 90 -6.35 14.17 7.27
N ASN A 91 -6.76 14.33 6.03
CA ASN A 91 -6.03 13.91 4.86
C ASN A 91 -5.11 15.08 4.52
N HIS A 92 -4.19 15.44 5.43
CA HIS A 92 -2.96 16.02 4.93
C HIS A 92 -2.45 14.95 3.96
N SER A 93 -2.46 15.27 2.67
CA SER A 93 -1.73 14.51 1.68
C SER A 93 -0.27 14.62 2.10
N ILE A 94 0.14 13.81 3.08
CA ILE A 94 1.52 13.66 3.50
C ILE A 94 2.18 13.10 2.25
N TRP A 95 2.82 14.02 1.52
CA TRP A 95 3.57 13.77 0.32
C TRP A 95 4.36 12.45 0.41
N GLY A 96 4.43 11.71 -0.70
CA GLY A 96 5.57 10.83 -0.87
C GLY A 96 5.57 9.94 -2.09
N ILE A 97 4.46 9.22 -2.34
CA ILE A 97 4.45 8.13 -3.32
C ILE A 97 3.12 8.10 -4.07
N ASP A 98 3.14 8.64 -5.30
CA ASP A 98 2.07 8.48 -6.29
C ASP A 98 2.31 7.24 -7.18
N LYS A 99 1.32 6.91 -8.02
CA LYS A 99 1.37 5.74 -8.92
C LYS A 99 2.62 5.75 -9.80
N THR A 100 2.99 6.91 -10.31
CA THR A 100 4.13 7.07 -11.20
C THR A 100 5.46 6.86 -10.47
N GLN A 101 5.56 7.19 -9.19
CA GLN A 101 6.73 6.91 -8.37
C GLN A 101 6.89 5.41 -8.10
N ILE A 102 5.80 4.70 -7.78
CA ILE A 102 5.82 3.23 -7.62
C ILE A 102 6.20 2.55 -8.93
N GLU A 103 5.56 2.95 -10.04
CA GLU A 103 5.88 2.46 -11.38
C GLU A 103 7.37 2.62 -11.72
N LYS A 104 7.97 3.77 -11.39
CA LYS A 104 9.40 4.04 -11.63
C LYS A 104 10.29 3.14 -10.79
N ILE A 105 9.95 2.92 -9.51
CA ILE A 105 10.72 2.04 -8.62
C ILE A 105 10.70 0.61 -9.17
N ILE A 106 9.52 0.10 -9.54
CA ILE A 106 9.38 -1.25 -10.09
C ILE A 106 10.15 -1.39 -11.41
N LYS A 107 9.93 -0.46 -12.35
CA LYS A 107 10.60 -0.50 -13.66
C LYS A 107 12.11 -0.29 -13.57
N GLY A 108 12.59 0.47 -12.58
CA GLY A 108 14.01 0.67 -12.31
C GLY A 108 14.70 -0.55 -11.71
N ASN A 109 13.93 -1.41 -11.02
CA ASN A 109 14.41 -2.63 -10.37
C ASN A 109 14.19 -3.90 -11.20
N SER A 110 13.49 -3.83 -12.34
CA SER A 110 13.34 -4.95 -13.27
C SER A 110 14.68 -5.31 -13.93
N PRO A 111 15.11 -6.60 -13.93
CA PRO A 111 16.41 -7.04 -14.44
C PRO A 111 16.44 -7.12 -15.98
N GLY A 112 16.20 -5.99 -16.67
CA GLY A 112 16.03 -6.00 -18.12
C GLY A 112 16.17 -4.63 -18.79
N LYS A 113 17.23 -3.88 -18.50
CA LYS A 113 17.83 -2.89 -19.43
C LYS A 113 19.35 -2.80 -19.17
N GLN A 114 20.11 -3.69 -19.82
CA GLN A 114 21.46 -3.38 -20.31
C GLN A 114 21.36 -3.22 -21.82
#